data_AF-F0EH42-F1
#
_entry.id   AF-F0EH42-F1
#
_cell.length_a   1.000
_cell.length_b   1.000
_cell.length_c   1.000
_cell.angle_alpha   90.00
_cell.angle_beta   90.00
_cell.angle_gamma   90.00
#
_symmetry.space_group_name_H-M   'P 1'
#
loop_
_entity.id
_entity.type
_entity.pdbx_description
1 polymer ?
#
loop_
_entity_poly.entity_id
_entity_poly.type
_entity_poly.pdbx_seq_one_letter_code
_entity_poly.pdbx_strand_id
1 'polypeptide(L)'
;MLQHLGLDTFSITSSSWDYVFSELKKAGGGYLIVQLKDGTYIYGIWGIKSFASSGKTTGGNDIFFEETYTDESFSKSNNSGVLINQGDILTIDVDPTRIKLNNTVEEVTTDE
;
A
#
# COMPACT_ATOMS: atom_id res chain seq x y z
N MET A 1 -12.24 -26.40 -16.90
CA MET A 1 -11.87 -24.99 -17.08
C MET A 1 -12.08 -24.32 -15.73
N LEU A 2 -11.01 -24.15 -14.95
CA LEU A 2 -11.08 -23.59 -13.59
C LEU A 2 -10.81 -22.09 -13.71
N GLN A 3 -11.78 -21.27 -13.31
CA GLN A 3 -11.70 -19.81 -13.40
C GLN A 3 -10.71 -19.31 -12.35
N HIS A 4 -9.70 -18.54 -12.77
CA HIS A 4 -8.73 -17.88 -11.92
C HIS A 4 -9.46 -16.76 -11.17
N LEU A 5 -9.88 -17.01 -9.93
CA LEU A 5 -10.32 -15.95 -9.02
C LEU A 5 -9.07 -15.13 -8.70
N GLY A 6 -8.99 -13.91 -9.27
CA GLY A 6 -7.93 -12.93 -9.01
C GLY A 6 -7.91 -12.48 -7.55
N LEU A 7 -7.35 -13.32 -6.69
CA LEU A 7 -7.15 -13.11 -5.25
C LEU A 7 -5.69 -12.76 -4.95
N ASP A 8 -5.03 -12.04 -5.86
CA ASP A 8 -3.63 -11.68 -5.62
C ASP A 8 -3.53 -10.48 -4.66
N THR A 9 -4.59 -9.69 -4.52
CA THR A 9 -4.61 -8.53 -3.62
C THR A 9 -5.04 -8.91 -2.21
N PHE A 10 -4.17 -8.62 -1.23
CA PHE A 10 -4.49 -8.76 0.19
C PHE A 10 -4.91 -7.41 0.78
N SER A 11 -6.07 -7.39 1.44
CA SER A 11 -6.64 -6.19 2.06
C SER A 11 -6.28 -6.07 3.55
N ILE A 12 -5.80 -4.90 3.95
CA ILE A 12 -5.34 -4.59 5.30
C ILE A 12 -6.54 -4.10 6.15
N THR A 13 -6.91 -4.87 7.16
CA THR A 13 -7.91 -4.44 8.15
C THR A 13 -7.27 -3.62 9.26
N SER A 14 -7.99 -2.65 9.83
CA SER A 14 -7.46 -1.77 10.90
C SER A 14 -6.81 -2.51 12.07
N SER A 15 -7.25 -3.73 12.38
CA SER A 15 -6.69 -4.59 13.43
C SER A 15 -5.35 -5.24 13.10
N SER A 16 -4.92 -5.27 11.84
CA SER A 16 -3.69 -5.94 11.39
C SER A 16 -2.59 -4.98 10.92
N TRP A 17 -2.81 -3.66 11.00
CA TRP A 17 -1.90 -2.64 10.46
C TRP A 17 -0.48 -2.76 10.98
N ASP A 18 -0.31 -2.85 12.31
CA ASP A 18 1.02 -2.95 12.93
C ASP A 18 1.82 -4.14 12.40
N TYR A 19 1.15 -5.30 12.24
CA TYR A 19 1.76 -6.50 11.72
C TYR A 19 2.13 -6.34 10.25
N VAL A 20 1.16 -5.98 9.40
CA VAL A 20 1.35 -5.89 7.95
C VAL A 20 2.41 -4.87 7.59
N PHE A 21 2.35 -3.68 8.17
CA PHE A 21 3.32 -2.63 7.89
C PHE A 21 4.71 -2.95 8.44
N SER A 22 4.80 -3.73 9.53
CA SER A 22 6.08 -4.26 10.02
C SER A 22 6.67 -5.25 9.02
N GLU A 23 5.87 -6.19 8.50
CA GLU A 23 6.32 -7.16 7.49
C GLU A 23 6.73 -6.48 6.18
N LEU A 24 5.96 -5.49 5.71
CA LEU A 24 6.33 -4.70 4.53
C LEU A 24 7.66 -3.96 4.74
N LYS A 25 7.89 -3.36 5.92
CA LYS A 25 9.19 -2.74 6.23
C LYS A 25 10.34 -3.74 6.24
N LYS A 26 10.13 -4.95 6.78
CA LYS A 26 11.15 -6.02 6.75
C LYS A 26 11.48 -6.46 5.32
N ALA A 27 10.46 -6.51 4.44
CA ALA A 27 10.65 -6.87 3.04
C ALA A 27 11.43 -5.80 2.24
N GLY A 28 11.42 -4.54 2.70
CA GLY A 28 12.06 -3.38 2.03
C GLY A 28 11.08 -2.33 1.51
N GLY A 29 9.79 -2.53 1.79
CA GLY A 29 8.69 -1.67 1.42
C GLY A 29 7.67 -2.38 0.53
N GLY A 30 6.60 -1.68 0.18
CA GLY A 30 5.55 -2.21 -0.69
C GLY A 30 4.75 -1.10 -1.35
N TYR A 31 4.12 -1.43 -2.46
CA TYR A 31 3.21 -0.54 -3.14
C TYR A 31 1.79 -0.79 -2.64
N LEU A 32 1.10 0.30 -2.34
CA LEU A 32 -0.21 0.28 -1.69
C LEU A 32 -1.22 1.02 -2.55
N ILE A 33 -2.42 0.47 -2.58
CA ILE A 33 -3.60 1.04 -3.21
C ILE A 33 -4.59 1.34 -2.07
N VAL A 34 -4.93 2.61 -1.89
CA VAL A 34 -5.88 3.04 -0.87
C VAL A 34 -7.14 3.52 -1.56
N GLN A 35 -8.27 2.89 -1.26
CA GLN A 35 -9.57 3.39 -1.66
C GLN A 35 -10.11 4.29 -0.54
N LEU A 36 -10.51 5.51 -0.88
CA LEU A 36 -11.21 6.42 0.02
C LEU A 36 -12.71 6.17 -0.03
N LYS A 37 -13.42 6.59 1.03
CA LYS A 37 -14.87 6.44 1.15
C LYS A 37 -15.67 7.23 0.10
N ASP A 38 -15.07 8.23 -0.52
CA ASP A 38 -15.67 8.99 -1.62
C ASP A 38 -15.49 8.32 -2.99
N GLY A 39 -14.77 7.18 -3.04
CA GLY A 39 -14.47 6.44 -4.27
C GLY A 39 -13.14 6.78 -4.92
N THR A 40 -12.41 7.77 -4.40
CA THR A 40 -11.07 8.14 -4.89
C THR A 40 -10.05 7.05 -4.57
N TYR A 41 -9.09 6.84 -5.47
CA TYR A 41 -7.94 5.96 -5.24
C TYR A 41 -6.67 6.78 -5.04
N ILE A 42 -5.89 6.38 -4.03
CA ILE A 42 -4.53 6.89 -3.79
C ILE A 42 -3.55 5.74 -3.94
N TYR A 43 -2.62 5.91 -4.86
CA TYR A 43 -1.54 4.96 -5.12
C TYR A 43 -0.27 5.49 -4.46
N GLY A 44 0.35 4.71 -3.59
CA GLY A 44 1.48 5.16 -2.79
C GLY A 44 2.51 4.08 -2.52
N ILE A 45 3.69 4.51 -2.09
CA ILE A 45 4.72 3.59 -1.61
C ILE A 45 4.83 3.65 -0.08
N TRP A 46 4.86 2.46 0.50
CA TRP A 46 5.24 2.23 1.88
C TRP A 46 6.74 1.95 1.96
N GLY A 47 7.52 2.96 2.35
CA GLY A 47 8.97 2.87 2.46
C GLY A 47 9.50 3.29 3.83
N ILE A 48 10.76 3.71 3.86
CA ILE A 48 11.47 4.01 5.11
C ILE A 48 10.86 5.22 5.81
N LYS A 49 10.41 6.23 5.05
CA LYS A 49 9.82 7.46 5.60
C LYS A 49 8.32 7.33 5.83
N SER A 50 7.70 6.23 5.41
CA SER A 50 6.28 5.95 5.65
C SER A 50 6.02 5.56 7.10
N PHE A 51 4.86 5.97 7.62
CA PHE A 51 4.39 5.58 8.93
C PHE A 51 2.87 5.42 8.94
N ALA A 52 2.41 4.62 9.90
CA ALA A 52 1.01 4.48 10.24
C ALA A 52 0.93 4.84 11.72
N SER A 53 0.04 5.76 12.08
CA SER A 53 -0.14 6.08 13.49
C SER A 53 -0.84 4.92 14.19
N SER A 54 -0.42 4.60 15.41
CA SER A 54 -1.04 3.60 16.27
C SER A 54 -1.35 4.25 17.62
N GLY A 55 -2.34 5.14 17.62
CA GLY A 55 -2.73 5.93 18.78
C GLY A 55 -4.16 5.65 19.24
N LYS A 56 -4.35 5.31 20.53
CA LYS A 56 -5.69 5.16 21.16
C LYS A 56 -6.45 6.50 21.33
N THR A 57 -5.85 7.63 20.97
CA THR A 57 -6.45 8.96 21.13
C THR A 57 -7.20 9.37 19.88
N THR A 58 -8.51 9.13 19.87
CA THR A 58 -9.58 9.85 19.13
C THR A 58 -9.45 10.14 17.62
N GLY A 59 -8.36 9.77 16.94
CA GLY A 59 -8.11 10.05 15.52
C GLY A 59 -7.98 8.83 14.61
N GLY A 60 -7.76 7.63 15.18
CA GLY A 60 -7.56 6.41 14.39
C GLY A 60 -6.14 6.24 13.86
N ASN A 61 -5.95 5.20 13.06
CA ASN A 61 -4.67 4.88 12.43
C ASN A 61 -4.55 5.66 11.10
N ASP A 62 -3.85 6.79 11.09
CA ASP A 62 -3.58 7.56 9.87
C ASP A 62 -2.40 6.96 9.12
N ILE A 63 -2.32 7.19 7.81
CA ILE A 63 -1.25 6.67 6.95
C ILE A 63 -0.53 7.81 6.25
N PHE A 64 0.80 7.78 6.34
CA PHE A 64 1.66 8.63 5.52
C PHE A 64 2.44 7.82 4.49
N PHE A 65 2.30 8.17 3.21
CA PHE A 65 3.16 7.69 2.13
C PHE A 65 4.24 8.72 1.81
N GLU A 66 5.45 8.23 1.54
CA GLU A 66 6.58 9.10 1.17
C GLU A 66 6.50 9.58 -0.28
N GLU A 67 5.85 8.81 -1.16
CA GLU A 67 5.60 9.15 -2.56
C GLU A 67 4.21 8.66 -2.98
N THR A 68 3.60 9.39 -3.91
CA THR A 68 2.30 9.04 -4.51
C THR A 68 2.41 8.93 -6.03
N TYR A 69 1.46 8.21 -6.62
CA TYR A 69 1.43 7.89 -8.04
C TYR A 69 0.06 8.21 -8.64
N THR A 70 0.01 8.37 -9.96
CA THR A 70 -1.23 8.79 -10.66
C THR A 70 -2.25 7.66 -10.81
N ASP A 71 -1.78 6.41 -10.82
CA ASP A 71 -2.58 5.23 -11.18
C ASP A 71 -1.96 3.93 -10.65
N GLU A 72 -2.65 2.81 -10.90
CA GLU A 72 -2.25 1.44 -10.56
C GLU A 72 -1.01 0.92 -11.30
N SER A 73 -0.57 1.63 -12.35
CA SER A 73 0.73 1.36 -12.99
C SER A 73 1.88 1.99 -12.21
N PHE A 74 1.59 2.72 -11.13
CA PHE A 74 2.53 3.46 -10.30
C PHE A 74 3.40 4.41 -11.15
N SER A 75 2.74 5.10 -12.07
CA SER A 75 3.35 6.20 -12.83
C SER A 75 3.70 7.35 -11.89
N LYS A 76 4.97 7.79 -11.93
CA LYS A 76 5.51 8.81 -11.02
C LYS A 76 4.65 10.07 -11.03
N SER A 77 4.15 10.48 -9.87
CA SER A 77 3.56 11.80 -9.69
C SER A 77 4.63 12.83 -9.30
N ASN A 78 4.33 14.11 -9.48
CA ASN A 78 5.16 15.20 -8.97
C ASN A 78 4.90 15.49 -7.47
N ASN A 79 3.98 14.77 -6.83
CA ASN A 79 3.60 15.00 -5.44
C ASN A 79 4.52 14.27 -4.48
N SER A 80 5.14 15.04 -3.60
CA SER A 80 5.97 14.54 -2.51
C SER A 80 5.10 14.18 -1.30
N GLY A 81 4.74 12.91 -1.19
CA GLY A 81 4.06 12.30 -0.05
C GLY A 81 2.60 12.73 0.18
N VAL A 82 1.88 11.94 0.96
CA VAL A 82 0.48 12.20 1.34
C VAL A 82 0.20 11.65 2.74
N LEU A 83 -0.54 12.40 3.54
CA LEU A 83 -1.13 11.93 4.78
C LEU A 83 -2.62 11.68 4.55
N ILE A 84 -3.09 10.48 4.88
CA ILE A 84 -4.47 10.03 4.71
C ILE A 84 -5.03 9.73 6.10
N ASN A 85 -6.15 10.37 6.45
CA ASN A 85 -6.79 10.10 7.74
C ASN A 85 -7.49 8.74 7.71
N GLN A 86 -7.44 8.00 8.81
CA GLN A 86 -8.13 6.73 8.94
C GLN A 86 -9.64 6.83 8.64
N GLY A 87 -10.24 7.95 9.03
CA GLY A 87 -11.64 8.25 8.84
C GLY A 87 -12.07 8.31 7.38
N ASP A 88 -11.14 8.54 6.46
CA ASP A 88 -11.42 8.66 5.02
C ASP A 88 -11.14 7.36 4.26
N ILE A 89 -10.40 6.42 4.88
CA ILE A 89 -10.00 5.15 4.27
C ILE A 89 -11.17 4.15 4.26
N LEU A 90 -11.40 3.53 3.10
CA LEU A 90 -12.31 2.41 2.93
C LEU A 90 -11.55 1.08 2.93
N THR A 91 -10.57 0.93 2.04
CA THR A 91 -9.67 -0.24 1.97
C THR A 91 -8.23 0.20 1.78
N ILE A 92 -7.31 -0.68 2.17
CA ILE A 92 -5.90 -0.59 1.81
C ILE A 92 -5.50 -1.95 1.31
N ASP A 93 -4.89 -1.97 0.14
CA ASP A 93 -4.56 -3.17 -0.58
C ASP A 93 -3.08 -3.15 -0.92
N VAL A 94 -2.39 -4.27 -0.69
CA VAL A 94 -0.99 -4.44 -1.09
C VAL A 94 -0.93 -4.98 -2.51
N ASP A 95 -0.17 -4.33 -3.39
CA ASP A 95 0.15 -4.91 -4.70
C ASP A 95 1.21 -6.01 -4.51
N PRO A 96 0.84 -7.30 -4.68
CA PRO A 96 1.76 -8.43 -4.47
C PRO A 96 2.84 -8.52 -5.56
N THR A 97 2.60 -7.93 -6.73
CA THR A 97 3.50 -8.01 -7.89
C THR A 97 4.67 -7.04 -7.78
N ARG A 98 4.56 -6.09 -6.84
CA ARG A 98 5.52 -5.02 -6.61
C ARG A 98 5.82 -4.94 -5.12
N ILE A 99 6.55 -5.90 -4.58
CA ILE A 99 7.18 -5.74 -3.26
C ILE A 99 8.57 -5.15 -3.49
N LYS A 100 8.92 -4.06 -2.78
CA LYS A 100 10.31 -3.59 -2.79
C LYS A 100 11.12 -4.58 -1.98
N LEU A 101 11.63 -5.62 -2.63
CA LEU A 101 12.66 -6.47 -2.07
C LEU A 101 13.91 -5.62 -1.92
N ASN A 102 14.49 -5.59 -0.72
CA ASN A 102 15.75 -4.91 -0.46
C ASN A 102 16.80 -5.26 -1.55
N ASN A 103 16.99 -4.34 -2.50
CA ASN A 103 18.03 -4.31 -3.54
C ASN A 103 18.06 -5.35 -4.67
N THR A 104 16.94 -5.93 -5.11
CA THR A 104 16.86 -6.46 -6.49
C THR A 104 15.45 -6.29 -7.04
N VAL A 105 15.30 -5.45 -8.08
CA VAL A 105 14.12 -5.53 -8.95
C VAL A 105 14.38 -6.73 -9.86
N GLU A 106 13.99 -7.94 -9.42
CA GLU A 106 13.81 -9.03 -10.37
C GLU A 106 12.43 -8.83 -11.00
N GLU A 107 12.42 -8.36 -12.25
CA GLU A 107 11.26 -8.54 -13.11
C GLU A 107 11.02 -10.04 -13.25
N VAL A 108 9.93 -10.53 -12.67
CA VAL A 108 9.46 -11.89 -12.95
C VAL A 108 8.90 -11.88 -14.36
N THR A 109 9.76 -12.09 -15.36
CA THR A 109 9.33 -12.48 -16.70
C THR A 109 8.69 -13.85 -16.58
N THR A 110 7.36 -13.88 -16.76
CA THR A 110 6.66 -15.15 -16.94
C THR A 110 6.95 -15.59 -18.37
N ASP A 111 7.91 -16.51 -18.54
CA ASP A 111 8.15 -17.14 -19.83
C ASP A 111 6.92 -18.00 -20.20
N GLU A 112 6.35 -17.75 -21.37
CA GLU A 112 5.32 -18.58 -22.03
C GLU A 112 5.87 -19.94 -22.50
#